data_AF-A0A537V0C6-F1
#
_entry.id   AF-A0A537V0C6-F1
#
_cell.length_a   1.000
_cell.length_b   1.000
_cell.length_c   1.000
_cell.angle_alpha   90.00
_cell.angle_beta   90.00
_cell.angle_gamma   90.00
#
_symmetry.space_group_name_H-M   'P 1'
#
loop_
_entity.id
_entity.type
_entity.pdbx_description
1 polymer ?
#
loop_
_entity_poly.entity_id
_entity_poly.type
_entity_poly.pdbx_seq_one_letter_code
_entity_poly.pdbx_strand_id
1 'polypeptide(L)' 'MNAIPSGAVARERLGTTADEPNPDKSSDAAWIVLEAANDLGDHATVEACRRVIDANLNGTLASEADLHIVLDYFR' A
#
# COMPACT_ATOMS: atom_id res chain seq x y z
N MET A 1 -34.25 -12.95 18.96
CA MET A 1 -34.25 -12.54 17.53
C MET A 1 -34.26 -11.01 17.52
N ASN A 2 -33.35 -10.24 16.93
CA ASN A 2 -32.24 -10.46 16.00
C ASN A 2 -31.10 -9.49 16.38
N ALA A 3 -29.86 -9.97 16.26
CA ALA A 3 -28.65 -9.16 16.29
C ALA A 3 -28.17 -8.91 14.85
N ILE A 4 -27.28 -7.91 14.70
CA ILE A 4 -26.36 -7.62 13.58
C ILE A 4 -26.88 -6.57 12.57
N PRO A 5 -26.01 -5.69 11.98
CA PRO A 5 -24.55 -5.56 12.15
C PRO A 5 -24.04 -4.21 12.65
N SER A 6 -22.89 -4.29 13.31
CA SER A 6 -21.94 -3.19 13.50
C SER A 6 -21.58 -2.51 12.18
N GLY A 7 -21.60 -1.18 12.23
CA GLY A 7 -20.45 -0.37 11.81
C GLY A 7 -20.02 -0.50 10.36
N ALA A 8 -20.60 0.37 9.53
CA ALA A 8 -20.02 0.78 8.27
C ALA A 8 -18.55 1.21 8.46
N VAL A 9 -17.63 0.52 7.79
CA VAL A 9 -16.47 1.17 7.18
C VAL A 9 -16.64 1.00 5.68
N ALA A 10 -17.15 2.05 5.05
CA ALA A 10 -17.14 2.20 3.61
C ALA A 10 -15.67 2.04 3.17
N ARG A 11 -15.34 0.91 2.52
CA ARG A 11 -14.06 0.73 1.82
C ARG A 11 -14.08 1.45 0.47
N GLU A 12 -14.69 2.63 0.43
CA GLU A 12 -14.80 3.45 -0.75
C GLU A 12 -13.81 4.61 -0.62
N ARG A 13 -12.54 4.29 -0.89
CA ARG A 13 -11.58 5.29 -1.39
C ARG A 13 -10.82 4.73 -2.58
N LEU A 14 -11.54 4.13 -3.52
CA LEU A 14 -11.07 4.06 -4.91
C LEU A 14 -11.21 5.46 -5.53
N GLY A 15 -10.37 6.38 -5.07
CA GLY A 15 -10.23 7.71 -5.62
C GLY A 15 -9.37 7.66 -6.87
N THR A 16 -10.02 7.55 -8.02
CA THR A 16 -9.45 7.95 -9.32
C THR A 16 -8.85 9.35 -9.21
N THR A 17 -7.53 9.44 -9.25
CA THR A 17 -6.79 10.51 -9.93
C THR A 17 -5.51 9.86 -10.45
N ALA A 18 -5.45 9.57 -11.74
CA ALA A 18 -4.16 9.42 -12.39
C ALA A 18 -3.47 10.80 -12.36
N ASP A 19 -2.14 10.80 -12.24
CA ASP A 19 -1.26 11.97 -12.38
C ASP A 19 -1.03 12.85 -11.14
N GLU A 20 -0.58 12.23 -10.03
CA GLU A 20 0.43 12.85 -9.16
C GLU A 20 1.04 11.73 -8.30
N PRO A 21 2.37 11.67 -8.09
CA PRO A 21 3.02 10.74 -7.17
C PRO A 21 2.70 11.16 -5.73
N ASN A 22 1.42 11.02 -5.35
CA ASN A 22 0.96 11.33 -4.03
C ASN A 22 1.40 10.19 -3.10
N PRO A 23 2.19 10.44 -2.04
CA PRO A 23 2.68 9.40 -1.13
C PRO A 23 1.55 8.53 -0.53
N ASP A 24 0.34 9.08 -0.44
CA ASP A 24 -0.87 8.35 -0.05
C ASP A 24 -1.26 7.20 -1.00
N LYS A 25 -0.97 7.32 -2.30
CA LYS A 25 -1.24 6.25 -3.28
C LYS A 25 -0.15 5.20 -3.30
N SER A 26 1.10 5.61 -3.09
CA SER A 26 2.24 4.71 -3.03
C SER A 26 2.17 3.79 -1.81
N SER A 27 1.61 4.29 -0.71
CA SER A 27 1.39 3.50 0.50
C SER A 27 0.25 2.48 0.34
N ASP A 28 -0.86 2.84 -0.31
CA ASP A 28 -1.93 1.89 -0.64
C ASP A 28 -1.41 0.76 -1.57
N ALA A 29 -0.65 1.13 -2.61
CA ALA A 29 0.01 0.17 -3.49
C ALA A 29 1.01 -0.74 -2.73
N ALA A 30 1.77 -0.20 -1.77
CA ALA A 30 2.73 -0.98 -0.98
C ALA A 30 2.05 -2.10 -0.17
N TRP A 31 0.82 -1.90 0.32
CA TRP A 31 0.08 -2.97 1.01
C TRP A 31 -0.31 -4.11 0.06
N ILE A 32 -0.73 -3.78 -1.16
CA ILE A 32 -1.10 -4.77 -2.19
C ILE A 32 0.13 -5.53 -2.68
N VAL A 33 1.23 -4.81 -2.96
CA VAL A 33 2.50 -5.41 -3.39
C VAL A 33 3.07 -6.29 -2.28
N LEU A 34 2.99 -5.87 -1.01
CA LEU A 34 3.45 -6.66 0.14
C LEU A 34 2.73 -8.01 0.22
N GLU A 35 1.42 -8.04 0.00
CA GLU A 35 0.64 -9.28 -0.02
C GLU A 35 1.08 -10.18 -1.18
N ALA A 36 1.14 -9.63 -2.41
CA ALA A 36 1.57 -10.37 -3.59
C ALA A 36 3.01 -10.89 -3.49
N ALA A 37 3.93 -10.11 -2.90
CA ALA A 37 5.31 -10.50 -2.70
C ALA A 37 5.44 -11.59 -1.62
N ASN A 38 4.60 -11.58 -0.58
CA ASN A 38 4.55 -12.66 0.41
C ASN A 38 4.01 -13.96 -0.21
N ASP A 39 2.98 -13.88 -1.06
CA ASP A 39 2.46 -15.05 -1.77
C ASP A 39 3.49 -15.66 -2.73
N LEU A 40 4.32 -14.81 -3.37
CA LEU A 40 5.39 -15.23 -4.27
C LEU A 40 6.66 -15.70 -3.53
N GLY A 41 6.85 -15.26 -2.28
CA GLY A 41 8.08 -15.47 -1.50
C GLY A 41 9.23 -14.51 -1.85
N ASP A 42 8.92 -13.35 -2.45
CA ASP A 42 9.91 -12.31 -2.78
C ASP A 42 10.21 -11.43 -1.56
N HIS A 43 11.17 -11.89 -0.75
CA HIS A 43 11.61 -11.18 0.45
C HIS A 43 12.22 -9.80 0.16
N ALA A 44 12.82 -9.59 -1.01
CA ALA A 44 13.43 -8.29 -1.33
C ALA A 44 12.35 -7.22 -1.52
N THR A 45 11.29 -7.57 -2.24
CA THR A 45 10.12 -6.70 -2.44
C THR A 45 9.35 -6.49 -1.13
N VAL A 46 9.18 -7.54 -0.31
CA VAL A 46 8.54 -7.43 1.02
C VAL A 46 9.24 -6.40 1.91
N GLU A 47 10.57 -6.41 1.95
CA GLU A 47 11.34 -5.46 2.76
C GLU A 47 11.25 -4.03 2.22
N ALA A 48 11.21 -3.84 0.89
CA ALA A 48 10.98 -2.52 0.29
C ALA A 48 9.58 -1.99 0.64
N CYS A 49 8.54 -2.80 0.49
CA CYS A 49 7.17 -2.42 0.84
C CYS A 49 7.03 -2.03 2.32
N ARG A 50 7.66 -2.80 3.22
CA ARG A 50 7.67 -2.50 4.66
C ARG A 50 8.28 -1.14 4.96
N ARG A 51 9.36 -0.74 4.28
CA ARG A 51 9.97 0.59 4.44
C ARG A 51 9.05 1.70 3.94
N VAL A 52 8.37 1.50 2.82
CA VAL A 52 7.41 2.48 2.29
C VAL A 52 6.25 2.68 3.27
N ILE A 53 5.72 1.58 3.80
CA ILE A 53 4.62 1.61 4.78
C ILE A 53 5.09 2.24 6.09
N ASP A 54 6.26 1.85 6.61
CA ASP A 54 6.81 2.41 7.85
C ASP A 54 7.06 3.92 7.74
N ALA A 55 7.63 4.38 6.62
CA ALA A 55 7.81 5.80 6.36
C ALA A 55 6.47 6.54 6.36
N ASN A 56 5.49 6.01 5.63
CA ASN A 56 4.15 6.61 5.58
C ASN A 56 3.46 6.65 6.96
N LEU A 57 3.58 5.58 7.75
CA LEU A 57 3.04 5.51 9.12
C LEU A 57 3.74 6.48 10.07
N ASN A 58 5.04 6.69 9.88
CA ASN A 58 5.84 7.65 10.64
C ASN A 58 5.68 9.10 10.13
N GLY A 59 4.89 9.32 9.08
CA GLY A 59 4.73 10.63 8.44
C GLY A 59 6.00 11.12 7.74
N THR A 60 6.91 10.22 7.41
CA THR A 60 8.14 10.49 6.66
C THR A 60 8.00 10.05 5.20
N LEU A 61 8.85 10.60 4.34
CA LEU A 61 8.90 10.19 2.93
C LEU A 61 9.74 8.91 2.80
N ALA A 62 9.16 7.92 2.13
CA ALA A 62 9.86 6.70 1.75
C ALA A 62 10.97 7.02 0.73
N SER A 63 12.00 6.16 0.69
CA SER A 63 13.07 6.29 -0.30
C SER A 63 12.50 6.13 -1.71
N GLU A 64 12.96 6.97 -2.64
CA GLU A 64 12.51 6.93 -4.04
C GLU A 64 12.77 5.56 -4.69
N ALA A 65 13.86 4.89 -4.30
CA ALA A 65 14.17 3.54 -4.75
C ALA A 65 13.13 2.51 -4.26
N ASP A 66 12.71 2.59 -2.99
CA ASP A 66 11.70 1.69 -2.43
C ASP A 66 10.33 1.97 -3.05
N LEU A 67 9.99 3.25 -3.29
CA LEU A 67 8.79 3.66 -4.00
C LEU A 67 8.77 3.15 -5.45
N HIS A 68 9.91 3.19 -6.14
CA HIS A 68 10.01 2.71 -7.52
C HIS A 68 9.75 1.21 -7.60
N ILE A 69 10.29 0.42 -6.66
CA ILE A 69 10.04 -1.03 -6.58
C ILE A 69 8.54 -1.29 -6.41
N VAL A 70 7.87 -0.58 -5.50
CA VAL A 70 6.43 -0.74 -5.25
C VAL A 70 5.59 -0.34 -6.47
N LEU A 71 5.93 0.78 -7.12
CA LEU A 71 5.16 1.30 -8.25
C LEU A 71 5.39 0.52 -9.56
N ASP A 72 6.56 -0.08 -9.73
CA ASP A 72 6.91 -0.85 -10.93
C ASP A 72 6.53 -2.35 -10.80
N TYR A 73 6.25 -2.85 -9.59
CA TYR A 73 5.97 -4.28 -9.35
C TYR A 73 4.81 -4.87 -10.18
N PHE A 74 3.76 -4.08 -10.44
CA PHE A 74 2.59 -4.51 -11.21
C PHE A 74 2.56 -3.97 -12.64
N ARG A 75 3.63 -3.33 -13.10
CA ARG A 75 3.72 -2.73 -14.43
C ARG A 75 4.33 -3.67 -15.45
#